data_AF-Q9U2X4-F1
#
_entry.id   AF-Q9U2X4-F1
#
_cell.length_a   1.000
_cell.length_b   1.000
_cell.length_c   1.000
_cell.angle_alpha   90.00
_cell.angle_beta   90.00
_cell.angle_gamma   90.00
#
_symmetry.space_group_name_H-M   'P 1'
#
loop_
_entity.id
_entity.type
_entity.pdbx_description
1 polymer ?
#
loop_
_entity_poly.entity_id
_entity_poly.type
_entity_poly.pdbx_seq_one_letter_code
_entity_poly.pdbx_strand_id
1 'polypeptide(L)'
;MEIIIQLLCLLGIISAIITILLNINLVVKIVLNPSKRKNDMYLFYYRFTLDIFFGAGLFSYIAYTLLNMEAPEFMFQYRSLIVLLALPWSHISTCRSIIALSISIDRSIATCFPIYYFKNRKKIPNWPVLLIGSLLGLAEEYMLFGFCSYNMEIPKTCLVFGCATNQCFFHYWLIQRSIIFSLIVLFSLILSIKLLMMNSVKHQQSNNQISKANRLALLDTCTVLLFDFLPAFCGHMWPTAPMFSFNNVGSYNPVLKITGCAIESTVVTRVLLFRTPENSASTPVFAKTLKNSEV
;
A
#
# COMPACT_ATOMS: atom_id res chain seq x y z
N MET A 1 -29.40 -0.56 -5.51
CA MET A 1 -28.07 -0.18 -5.00
C MET A 1 -27.44 -1.30 -4.18
N GLU A 2 -28.21 -2.01 -3.34
CA GLU A 2 -27.73 -3.13 -2.52
C GLU A 2 -26.95 -4.18 -3.31
N ILE A 3 -27.47 -4.67 -4.45
CA ILE A 3 -26.77 -5.63 -5.32
C ILE A 3 -25.38 -5.13 -5.74
N ILE A 4 -25.25 -3.84 -6.06
CA ILE A 4 -23.95 -3.26 -6.46
C ILE A 4 -22.98 -3.30 -5.28
N ILE A 5 -23.45 -2.98 -4.07
CA ILE A 5 -22.63 -2.99 -2.86
C ILE A 5 -22.21 -4.42 -2.51
N GLN A 6 -23.11 -5.40 -2.62
CA GLN A 6 -22.78 -6.83 -2.44
C GLN A 6 -21.72 -7.30 -3.43
N LEU A 7 -21.87 -6.99 -4.72
CA LEU A 7 -20.88 -7.34 -5.75
C LEU A 7 -19.51 -6.71 -5.46
N LEU A 8 -19.48 -5.48 -4.97
CA LEU A 8 -18.24 -4.81 -4.55
C LEU A 8 -17.64 -5.44 -3.29
N CYS A 9 -18.45 -5.85 -2.32
CA CYS A 9 -17.95 -6.59 -1.16
C CYS A 9 -17.32 -7.93 -1.59
N LEU A 10 -17.95 -8.67 -2.51
CA LEU A 10 -17.39 -9.90 -3.07
C LEU A 10 -16.06 -9.65 -3.80
N LEU A 11 -15.99 -8.59 -4.62
CA LEU A 11 -14.73 -8.16 -5.24
C LEU A 11 -13.65 -7.83 -4.21
N GLY A 12 -14.03 -7.14 -3.12
CA GLY A 12 -13.14 -6.80 -2.02
C GLY A 12 -12.62 -8.03 -1.30
N ILE A 13 -13.47 -9.03 -1.04
CA ILE A 13 -13.09 -10.31 -0.43
C ILE A 13 -12.10 -11.07 -1.33
N ILE A 14 -12.41 -11.19 -2.63
CA ILE A 14 -11.52 -11.86 -3.59
C ILE A 14 -10.17 -11.13 -3.65
N SER A 15 -10.18 -9.80 -3.71
CA SER A 15 -8.98 -8.98 -3.72
C SER A 15 -8.16 -9.16 -2.44
N ALA A 16 -8.80 -9.21 -1.27
CA ALA A 16 -8.13 -9.47 0.00
C ALA A 16 -7.41 -10.82 0.00
N ILE A 17 -8.09 -11.87 -0.45
CA ILE A 17 -7.49 -13.21 -0.56
C ILE A 17 -6.28 -13.20 -1.50
N ILE A 18 -6.40 -12.56 -2.67
CA ILE A 18 -5.29 -12.42 -3.62
C ILE A 18 -4.11 -11.68 -2.99
N THR A 19 -4.35 -10.55 -2.34
CA THR A 19 -3.32 -9.76 -1.64
C THR A 19 -2.62 -10.60 -0.58
N ILE A 20 -3.37 -11.32 0.27
CA ILE A 20 -2.81 -12.17 1.32
C ILE A 20 -1.93 -13.26 0.71
N LEU A 21 -2.45 -14.03 -0.24
CA LEU A 21 -1.73 -15.18 -0.83
C LEU A 21 -0.46 -14.75 -1.56
N LEU A 22 -0.53 -13.68 -2.36
CA LEU A 22 0.63 -13.17 -3.09
C LEU A 22 1.70 -12.59 -2.16
N ASN A 23 1.30 -11.86 -1.11
CA ASN A 23 2.26 -11.33 -0.16
C ASN A 23 2.85 -12.41 0.76
N ILE A 24 2.09 -13.43 1.16
CA ILE A 24 2.66 -14.62 1.83
C ILE A 24 3.73 -15.26 0.94
N ASN A 25 3.45 -15.45 -0.35
CA ASN A 25 4.40 -16.03 -1.30
C ASN A 25 5.67 -15.16 -1.45
N LEU A 26 5.53 -13.83 -1.51
CA LEU A 26 6.66 -12.89 -1.52
C LEU A 26 7.46 -12.94 -0.22
N VAL A 27 6.79 -12.98 0.93
CA VAL A 27 7.43 -13.08 2.24
C VAL A 27 8.21 -14.39 2.37
N VAL A 28 7.60 -15.52 2.07
CA VAL A 28 8.25 -16.83 2.15
C VAL A 28 9.44 -16.93 1.18
N LYS A 29 9.28 -16.50 -0.07
CA LYS A 29 10.34 -16.67 -1.09
C LYS A 29 11.47 -15.65 -0.99
N ILE A 30 11.19 -14.42 -0.56
CA ILE A 30 12.17 -13.32 -0.58
C ILE A 30 12.50 -12.87 0.84
N VAL A 31 11.49 -12.54 1.64
CA VAL A 31 11.72 -11.97 2.96
C VAL A 31 12.31 -13.02 3.89
N LEU A 32 11.82 -14.25 3.96
CA LEU A 32 12.38 -15.28 4.85
C LEU A 32 13.71 -15.87 4.35
N ASN A 33 14.12 -15.59 3.11
CA ASN A 33 15.37 -16.10 2.52
C ASN A 33 16.44 -14.99 2.45
N PRO A 34 17.41 -14.93 3.38
CA PRO A 34 18.42 -13.85 3.42
C PRO A 34 19.21 -13.70 2.11
N SER A 35 19.50 -14.80 1.41
CA SER A 35 20.23 -14.81 0.14
C SER A 35 19.50 -14.13 -1.02
N LYS A 36 18.17 -13.92 -0.91
CA LYS A 36 17.35 -13.24 -1.91
C LYS A 36 17.08 -11.77 -1.57
N ARG A 37 17.42 -11.32 -0.37
CA ARG A 37 17.20 -9.94 0.08
C ARG A 37 18.18 -8.97 -0.59
N LYS A 38 17.70 -7.77 -0.92
CA LYS A 38 18.51 -6.66 -1.42
C LYS A 38 18.40 -5.47 -0.49
N ASN A 39 19.53 -4.79 -0.27
CA ASN A 39 19.62 -3.68 0.67
C ASN A 39 18.77 -2.46 0.28
N ASP A 40 18.52 -2.26 -1.01
CA ASP A 40 17.68 -1.18 -1.53
C ASP A 40 16.18 -1.48 -1.47
N MET A 41 15.79 -2.68 -1.03
CA MET A 41 14.41 -3.18 -1.05
C MET A 41 13.81 -3.40 0.36
N TYR A 42 14.53 -3.10 1.44
CA TYR A 42 14.06 -3.40 2.81
C TYR A 42 12.69 -2.79 3.17
N LEU A 43 12.40 -1.57 2.74
CA LEU A 43 11.10 -0.93 3.00
C LEU A 43 9.96 -1.68 2.29
N PHE A 44 10.21 -2.20 1.08
CA PHE A 44 9.24 -3.04 0.38
C PHE A 44 8.99 -4.36 1.12
N TYR A 45 9.99 -4.93 1.80
CA TYR A 45 9.81 -6.15 2.60
C TYR A 45 8.89 -5.92 3.81
N TYR A 46 9.02 -4.79 4.48
CA TYR A 46 8.05 -4.40 5.53
C TYR A 46 6.66 -4.22 4.96
N ARG A 47 6.55 -3.58 3.79
CA ARG A 47 5.28 -3.41 3.09
C ARG A 47 4.60 -4.75 2.79
N PHE A 48 5.31 -5.72 2.20
CA PHE A 48 4.74 -7.04 1.90
C PHE A 48 4.23 -7.75 3.16
N THR A 49 4.96 -7.62 4.27
CA THR A 49 4.57 -8.23 5.54
C THR A 49 3.30 -7.56 6.10
N LEU A 50 3.24 -6.23 6.07
CA LEU A 50 2.05 -5.49 6.52
C LEU A 50 0.83 -5.73 5.63
N ASP A 51 1.03 -5.93 4.33
CA ASP A 51 -0.08 -6.17 3.39
C ASP A 51 -0.82 -7.48 3.66
N ILE A 52 -0.17 -8.45 4.31
CA ILE A 52 -0.83 -9.67 4.80
C ILE A 52 -1.82 -9.32 5.92
N PHE A 53 -1.37 -8.58 6.94
CA PHE A 53 -2.22 -8.17 8.06
C PHE A 53 -3.30 -7.19 7.63
N PHE A 54 -2.97 -6.28 6.71
CA PHE A 54 -3.91 -5.35 6.11
C PHE A 54 -5.00 -6.09 5.35
N GLY A 55 -4.62 -7.07 4.52
CA GLY A 55 -5.55 -7.92 3.80
C GLY A 55 -6.45 -8.73 4.74
N ALA A 56 -5.91 -9.29 5.82
CA ALA A 56 -6.70 -10.03 6.81
C ALA A 56 -7.70 -9.11 7.55
N GLY A 57 -7.25 -7.92 7.97
CA GLY A 57 -8.10 -6.90 8.58
C GLY A 57 -9.24 -6.49 7.64
N LEU A 58 -8.93 -6.17 6.38
CA LEU A 58 -9.97 -5.80 5.40
C LEU A 58 -10.88 -6.95 5.02
N PHE A 59 -10.38 -8.18 4.91
CA PHE A 59 -11.21 -9.37 4.71
C PHE A 59 -12.25 -9.47 5.83
N SER A 60 -11.83 -9.39 7.09
CA SER A 60 -12.73 -9.49 8.24
C SER A 60 -13.77 -8.37 8.28
N TYR A 61 -13.36 -7.13 7.99
CA TYR A 61 -14.25 -5.98 7.97
C TYR A 61 -15.27 -6.05 6.83
N ILE A 62 -14.83 -6.40 5.61
CA ILE A 62 -15.73 -6.50 4.44
C ILE A 62 -16.69 -7.69 4.58
N ALA A 63 -16.21 -8.83 5.10
CA ALA A 63 -17.06 -9.98 5.39
C ALA A 63 -18.13 -9.63 6.43
N TYR A 64 -17.78 -8.90 7.48
CA TYR A 64 -18.74 -8.38 8.45
C TYR A 64 -19.78 -7.46 7.78
N THR A 65 -19.35 -6.52 6.93
CA THR A 65 -20.26 -5.63 6.20
C THR A 65 -21.24 -6.40 5.32
N LEU A 66 -20.78 -7.46 4.63
CA LEU A 66 -21.64 -8.32 3.82
C LEU A 66 -22.65 -9.08 4.68
N LEU A 67 -22.22 -9.68 5.80
CA LEU A 67 -23.11 -10.37 6.74
C LEU A 67 -24.16 -9.42 7.34
N ASN A 68 -23.79 -8.17 7.62
CA ASN A 68 -24.70 -7.15 8.14
C ASN A 68 -25.78 -6.74 7.11
N MET A 69 -25.49 -6.88 5.81
CA MET A 69 -26.48 -6.67 4.75
C MET A 69 -27.42 -7.86 4.59
N GLU A 70 -26.91 -9.10 4.68
CA GLU A 70 -27.71 -10.32 4.52
C GLU A 70 -28.57 -10.65 5.75
N ALA A 71 -28.08 -10.38 6.96
CA ALA A 71 -28.71 -10.77 8.22
C ALA A 71 -28.69 -9.63 9.27
N PRO A 72 -29.33 -8.48 9.00
CA PRO A 72 -29.24 -7.29 9.85
C PRO A 72 -29.75 -7.53 11.29
N GLU A 73 -30.82 -8.31 11.47
CA GLU A 73 -31.38 -8.61 12.80
C GLU A 73 -30.41 -9.40 13.69
N PHE A 74 -29.67 -10.35 13.11
CA PHE A 74 -28.66 -11.11 13.84
C PHE A 74 -27.43 -10.25 14.13
N MET A 75 -26.97 -9.49 13.13
CA MET A 75 -25.77 -8.66 13.23
C MET A 75 -25.98 -7.42 14.12
N PHE A 76 -27.22 -7.05 14.42
CA PHE A 76 -27.55 -5.95 15.33
C PHE A 76 -26.90 -6.07 16.72
N GLN A 77 -26.81 -7.29 17.26
CA GLN A 77 -26.16 -7.56 18.55
C GLN A 77 -24.64 -7.31 18.51
N TYR A 78 -24.04 -7.38 17.33
CA TYR A 78 -22.60 -7.28 17.11
C TYR A 78 -22.19 -5.95 16.45
N ARG A 79 -23.04 -4.91 16.49
CA ARG A 79 -22.79 -3.62 15.82
C ARG A 79 -21.47 -2.95 16.20
N SER A 80 -20.98 -3.16 17.43
CA SER A 80 -19.69 -2.64 17.89
C SER A 80 -18.50 -3.18 17.07
N LEU A 81 -18.67 -4.32 16.40
CA LEU A 81 -17.66 -4.87 15.49
C LEU A 81 -17.37 -3.95 14.30
N ILE A 82 -18.29 -3.05 13.91
CA ILE A 82 -18.00 -2.04 12.88
C ILE A 82 -16.77 -1.23 13.28
N VAL A 83 -16.72 -0.74 14.51
CA VAL A 83 -15.63 0.09 15.02
C VAL A 83 -14.43 -0.79 15.40
N LEU A 84 -14.67 -1.93 16.05
CA LEU A 84 -13.61 -2.81 16.53
C LEU A 84 -12.81 -3.47 15.39
N LEU A 85 -13.46 -3.79 14.27
CA LEU A 85 -12.77 -4.28 13.08
C LEU A 85 -12.16 -3.13 12.27
N ALA A 86 -12.77 -1.93 12.31
CA ALA A 86 -12.29 -0.80 11.53
C ALA A 86 -10.97 -0.20 12.03
N LEU A 87 -10.83 -0.03 13.34
CA LEU A 87 -9.66 0.62 13.92
C LEU A 87 -8.35 -0.13 13.64
N PRO A 88 -8.27 -1.47 13.83
CA PRO A 88 -7.04 -2.20 13.54
C PRO A 88 -6.60 -2.10 12.08
N TRP A 89 -7.53 -2.21 11.12
CA TRP A 89 -7.15 -2.06 9.71
C TRP A 89 -6.79 -0.61 9.36
N SER A 90 -7.44 0.40 9.98
CA SER A 90 -7.05 1.81 9.82
C SER A 90 -5.64 2.06 10.34
N HIS A 91 -5.29 1.51 11.50
CA HIS A 91 -3.93 1.58 12.05
C HIS A 91 -2.89 1.00 11.09
N ILE A 92 -3.15 -0.21 10.58
CA ILE A 92 -2.27 -0.85 9.59
C ILE A 92 -2.21 -0.02 8.29
N SER A 93 -3.34 0.57 7.87
CA SER A 93 -3.40 1.48 6.72
C SER A 93 -2.46 2.68 6.90
N THR A 94 -2.40 3.25 8.09
CA THR A 94 -1.53 4.40 8.39
C THR A 94 -0.06 4.00 8.42
N CYS A 95 0.28 2.84 9.00
CA CYS A 95 1.61 2.27 8.88
C CYS A 95 2.01 2.04 7.42
N ARG A 96 1.09 1.49 6.63
CA ARG A 96 1.26 1.23 5.20
C ARG A 96 1.54 2.52 4.40
N SER A 97 0.82 3.61 4.68
CA SER A 97 1.03 4.93 4.04
C SER A 97 2.35 5.59 4.43
N ILE A 98 2.79 5.46 5.69
CA ILE A 98 4.08 5.98 6.14
C ILE A 98 5.25 5.22 5.50
N ILE A 99 5.11 3.92 5.26
CA ILE A 99 6.10 3.16 4.48
C ILE A 99 6.12 3.62 3.02
N ALA A 100 4.96 3.83 2.40
CA ALA A 100 4.89 4.37 1.03
C ALA A 100 5.60 5.73 0.93
N LEU A 101 5.31 6.65 1.87
CA LEU A 101 6.00 7.94 1.96
C LEU A 101 7.52 7.77 2.12
N SER A 102 7.94 6.87 3.00
CA SER A 102 9.36 6.59 3.24
C SER A 102 10.04 6.00 2.00
N ILE A 103 9.35 5.16 1.23
CA ILE A 103 9.83 4.63 -0.05
C ILE A 103 10.00 5.79 -1.05
N SER A 104 8.99 6.65 -1.22
CA SER A 104 9.08 7.79 -2.15
C SER A 104 10.24 8.72 -1.77
N ILE A 105 10.42 9.05 -0.49
CA ILE A 105 11.54 9.87 0.00
C ILE A 105 12.88 9.19 -0.28
N ASP A 106 13.04 7.93 0.15
CA ASP A 106 14.28 7.17 0.02
C ASP A 106 14.70 7.04 -1.46
N ARG A 107 13.75 6.80 -2.37
CA ARG A 107 13.99 6.74 -3.82
C ARG A 107 14.31 8.10 -4.44
N SER A 108 13.64 9.17 -4.01
CA SER A 108 13.93 10.52 -4.47
C SER A 108 15.33 10.96 -4.03
N ILE A 109 15.74 10.68 -2.79
CA ILE A 109 17.11 10.94 -2.33
C ILE A 109 18.13 10.11 -3.11
N ALA A 110 17.86 8.81 -3.32
CA ALA A 110 18.76 7.94 -4.09
C ALA A 110 18.97 8.41 -5.53
N THR A 111 17.94 8.99 -6.15
CA THR A 111 17.98 9.45 -7.55
C THR A 111 18.51 10.88 -7.67
N CYS A 112 18.14 11.78 -6.76
CA CYS A 112 18.61 13.17 -6.77
C CYS A 112 20.05 13.31 -6.25
N PHE A 113 20.44 12.54 -5.24
CA PHE A 113 21.71 12.64 -4.53
C PHE A 113 22.41 11.27 -4.38
N PRO A 114 22.80 10.60 -5.47
CA PRO A 114 23.29 9.21 -5.43
C PRO A 114 24.57 9.02 -4.60
N ILE A 115 25.51 9.97 -4.64
CA ILE A 115 26.78 9.90 -3.89
C ILE A 115 26.51 9.98 -2.38
N TYR A 116 25.68 10.94 -1.97
CA TYR A 116 25.27 11.11 -0.57
C TYR A 116 24.53 9.87 -0.07
N TYR A 117 23.58 9.37 -0.88
CA TYR A 117 22.82 8.18 -0.56
C TYR A 117 23.71 6.95 -0.37
N PHE A 118 24.64 6.68 -1.29
CA PHE A 118 25.55 5.54 -1.18
C PHE A 118 26.39 5.57 0.10
N LYS A 119 26.90 6.76 0.49
CA LYS A 119 27.74 6.93 1.69
C LYS A 119 26.95 6.81 3.00
N ASN A 120 25.74 7.35 3.05
CA ASN A 120 24.99 7.49 4.31
C ASN A 120 23.89 6.45 4.53
N ARG A 121 23.36 5.83 3.47
CA ARG A 121 22.20 4.92 3.58
C ARG A 121 22.40 3.77 4.56
N LYS A 122 23.61 3.19 4.57
CA LYS A 122 23.95 2.07 5.47
C LYS A 122 23.90 2.44 6.96
N LYS A 123 23.98 3.73 7.29
CA LYS A 123 23.92 4.25 8.66
C LYS A 123 22.50 4.48 9.15
N ILE A 124 21.52 4.54 8.25
CA ILE A 124 20.13 4.88 8.58
C ILE A 124 19.35 3.57 8.78
N PRO A 125 18.94 3.24 10.02
CA PRO A 125 18.11 2.07 10.25
C PRO A 125 16.69 2.29 9.72
N ASN A 126 16.01 1.21 9.33
CA ASN A 126 14.63 1.29 8.80
C ASN A 126 13.54 1.20 9.88
N TRP A 127 13.88 0.76 11.10
CA TRP A 127 12.90 0.59 12.19
C TRP A 127 12.16 1.89 12.58
N PRO A 128 12.75 3.12 12.50
CA PRO A 128 12.02 4.34 12.86
C PRO A 128 10.79 4.58 11.99
N VAL A 129 10.77 4.07 10.75
CA VAL A 129 9.60 4.17 9.85
C VAL A 129 8.40 3.45 10.45
N LEU A 130 8.60 2.24 10.99
CA LEU A 130 7.54 1.48 11.65
C LEU A 130 7.12 2.12 12.96
N LEU A 131 8.07 2.69 13.73
CA LEU A 131 7.73 3.41 14.96
C LEU A 131 6.85 4.62 14.66
N ILE A 132 7.22 5.46 13.70
CA ILE A 132 6.44 6.65 13.31
C ILE A 132 5.05 6.23 12.80
N GLY A 133 4.98 5.21 11.92
CA GLY A 133 3.70 4.69 11.43
C GLY A 133 2.81 4.18 12.56
N SER A 134 3.39 3.45 13.52
CA SER A 134 2.66 2.91 14.66
C SER A 134 2.14 4.01 15.57
N LEU A 135 2.97 5.02 15.89
CA LEU A 135 2.59 6.18 16.71
C LEU A 135 1.48 7.00 16.06
N LEU A 136 1.55 7.23 14.75
CA LEU A 136 0.53 7.97 14.02
C LEU A 136 -0.81 7.24 13.92
N GLY A 137 -0.80 5.91 13.89
CA GLY A 137 -2.08 5.18 13.96
C GLY A 137 -2.61 5.03 15.39
N LEU A 138 -1.77 4.92 16.40
CA LEU A 138 -2.22 5.03 17.81
C LEU A 138 -2.79 6.42 18.10
N ALA A 139 -2.29 7.47 17.44
CA ALA A 139 -2.86 8.80 17.52
C ALA A 139 -4.31 8.83 16.97
N GLU A 140 -4.68 8.01 15.99
CA GLU A 140 -6.08 7.91 15.52
C GLU A 140 -7.01 7.40 16.64
N GLU A 141 -6.60 6.36 17.34
CA GLU A 141 -7.38 5.80 18.46
C GLU A 141 -7.49 6.80 19.62
N TYR A 142 -6.38 7.44 19.97
CA TYR A 142 -6.35 8.49 20.99
C TYR A 142 -7.25 9.68 20.61
N MET A 143 -7.24 10.09 19.34
CA MET A 143 -8.12 11.17 18.87
C MET A 143 -9.58 10.77 18.90
N LEU A 144 -9.93 9.53 18.53
CA LEU A 144 -11.31 9.05 18.52
C LEU A 144 -11.89 9.00 19.94
N PHE A 145 -11.22 8.31 20.86
CA PHE A 145 -11.76 8.06 22.20
C PHE A 145 -11.43 9.17 23.20
N GLY A 146 -10.28 9.82 23.06
CA GLY A 146 -9.83 10.87 23.97
C GLY A 146 -10.35 12.25 23.57
N PHE A 147 -9.83 12.81 22.47
CA PHE A 147 -10.11 14.21 22.11
C PHE A 147 -11.52 14.41 21.55
N CYS A 148 -11.99 13.50 20.70
CA CYS A 148 -13.31 13.59 20.09
C CYS A 148 -14.41 12.94 20.94
N SER A 149 -14.10 12.39 22.12
CA SER A 149 -15.06 11.83 23.08
C SER A 149 -16.10 10.88 22.46
N TYR A 150 -15.64 9.89 21.69
CA TYR A 150 -16.54 8.93 21.05
C TYR A 150 -17.12 7.89 22.04
N ASN A 151 -18.46 7.77 22.07
CA ASN A 151 -19.20 6.96 23.04
C ASN A 151 -19.72 5.59 22.51
N MET A 152 -19.24 5.09 21.36
CA MET A 152 -19.71 3.81 20.77
C MET A 152 -21.23 3.76 20.49
N GLU A 153 -21.88 4.92 20.34
CA GLU A 153 -23.30 5.03 19.97
C GLU A 153 -23.46 4.92 18.45
N ILE A 154 -23.71 3.69 17.96
CA ILE A 154 -23.81 3.40 16.52
C ILE A 154 -25.29 3.42 16.08
N PRO A 155 -25.68 4.26 15.11
CA PRO A 155 -27.04 4.28 14.58
C PRO A 155 -27.47 2.93 14.00
N LYS A 156 -28.75 2.57 14.13
CA LYS A 156 -29.28 1.28 13.64
C LYS A 156 -29.12 1.07 12.14
N THR A 157 -29.15 2.15 11.37
CA THR A 157 -29.00 2.14 9.91
C THR A 157 -27.55 2.17 9.45
N CYS A 158 -26.58 2.18 10.38
CA CYS A 158 -25.17 2.30 10.05
C CYS A 158 -24.55 0.94 9.72
N LEU A 159 -24.00 0.82 8.51
CA LEU A 159 -23.37 -0.41 8.02
C LEU A 159 -21.84 -0.36 8.02
N VAL A 160 -21.25 0.84 8.14
CA VAL A 160 -19.83 1.08 7.89
C VAL A 160 -19.23 2.07 8.87
N PHE A 161 -17.91 2.05 9.00
CA PHE A 161 -17.17 2.87 9.95
C PHE A 161 -17.44 4.37 9.81
N GLY A 162 -17.60 4.87 8.58
CA GLY A 162 -17.89 6.28 8.32
C GLY A 162 -19.08 6.81 9.13
N CYS A 163 -20.26 6.16 9.02
CA CYS A 163 -21.45 6.57 9.77
C CYS A 163 -21.39 6.26 11.27
N ALA A 164 -20.47 5.40 11.71
CA ALA A 164 -20.33 5.04 13.11
C ALA A 164 -19.50 6.08 13.89
N THR A 165 -18.60 6.80 13.22
CA THR A 165 -17.72 7.80 13.84
C THR A 165 -18.33 9.19 13.85
N ASN A 166 -17.88 10.03 14.79
CA ASN A 166 -18.29 11.43 14.85
C ASN A 166 -17.53 12.31 13.84
N GLN A 167 -18.08 13.50 13.60
CA GLN A 167 -17.53 14.44 12.62
C GLN A 167 -16.14 14.96 13.02
N CYS A 168 -15.85 15.08 14.32
CA CYS A 168 -14.53 15.47 14.84
C CYS A 168 -13.43 14.52 14.36
N PHE A 169 -13.62 13.22 14.59
CA PHE A 169 -12.66 12.19 14.18
C PHE A 169 -12.52 12.13 12.66
N PHE A 170 -13.63 12.24 11.93
CA PHE A 170 -13.60 12.22 10.47
C PHE A 170 -12.76 13.37 9.89
N HIS A 171 -12.90 14.58 10.43
CA HIS A 171 -12.07 15.73 10.03
C HIS A 171 -10.58 15.51 10.31
N TYR A 172 -10.25 15.02 11.50
CA TYR A 172 -8.86 14.68 11.85
C TYR A 172 -8.27 13.65 10.88
N TRP A 173 -8.98 12.54 10.67
CA TRP A 173 -8.57 11.45 9.80
C TRP A 173 -8.35 11.91 8.36
N LEU A 174 -9.24 12.78 7.85
CA LEU A 174 -9.13 13.34 6.50
C LEU A 174 -7.89 14.24 6.35
N ILE A 175 -7.65 15.14 7.31
CA ILE A 175 -6.48 16.03 7.30
C ILE A 175 -5.18 15.22 7.34
N GLN A 176 -5.09 14.26 8.26
CA GLN A 176 -3.92 13.39 8.39
C GLN A 176 -3.61 12.66 7.08
N ARG A 177 -4.61 12.04 6.45
CA ARG A 177 -4.45 11.34 5.17
C ARG A 177 -4.08 12.28 4.04
N SER A 178 -4.71 13.45 3.97
CA SER A 178 -4.43 14.46 2.95
C SER A 178 -2.96 14.92 3.00
N ILE A 179 -2.43 15.18 4.20
CA ILE A 179 -1.02 15.56 4.39
C ILE A 179 -0.10 14.45 3.90
N ILE A 180 -0.32 13.20 4.34
CA ILE A 180 0.56 12.06 3.98
C ILE A 180 0.54 11.83 2.46
N PHE A 181 -0.64 11.81 1.83
CA PHE A 181 -0.74 11.58 0.39
C PHE A 181 -0.17 12.74 -0.42
N SER A 182 -0.36 13.98 0.00
CA SER A 182 0.25 15.14 -0.66
C SER A 182 1.78 15.03 -0.68
N LEU A 183 2.39 14.59 0.42
CA LEU A 183 3.83 14.35 0.49
C LEU A 183 4.27 13.19 -0.41
N ILE A 184 3.53 12.08 -0.44
CA ILE A 184 3.81 10.95 -1.36
C ILE A 184 3.83 11.43 -2.81
N VAL A 185 2.82 12.20 -3.21
CA VAL A 185 2.70 12.75 -4.57
C VAL A 185 3.88 13.68 -4.87
N LEU A 186 4.19 14.60 -3.97
CA LEU A 186 5.31 15.52 -4.12
C LEU A 186 6.63 14.78 -4.37
N PHE A 187 6.99 13.83 -3.51
CA PHE A 187 8.24 13.08 -3.68
C PHE A 187 8.25 12.21 -4.92
N SER A 188 7.10 11.66 -5.31
CA SER A 188 7.01 10.81 -6.49
C SER A 188 7.08 11.60 -7.79
N LEU A 189 6.59 12.84 -7.80
CA LEU A 189 6.81 13.80 -8.88
C LEU A 189 8.29 14.18 -8.99
N ILE A 190 8.97 14.44 -7.87
CA ILE A 190 10.42 14.70 -7.87
C ILE A 190 11.17 13.50 -8.48
N LEU A 191 10.81 12.27 -8.08
CA LEU A 191 11.39 11.05 -8.62
C LEU A 191 11.16 10.92 -10.12
N SER A 192 9.92 11.09 -10.58
CA SER A 192 9.57 10.93 -12.00
C SER A 192 10.25 11.98 -12.88
N ILE A 193 10.25 13.26 -12.48
CA ILE A 193 10.94 14.34 -13.18
C ILE A 193 12.42 14.03 -13.30
N LYS A 194 13.07 13.64 -12.20
CA LYS A 194 14.51 13.35 -12.22
C LYS A 194 14.85 12.15 -13.11
N LEU A 195 14.03 11.10 -13.08
CA LEU A 195 14.19 9.94 -13.96
C LEU A 195 14.03 10.31 -15.44
N LEU A 196 13.07 11.17 -15.77
CA LEU A 196 12.89 11.68 -17.13
C LEU A 196 14.09 12.50 -17.60
N MET A 197 14.61 13.40 -16.76
CA MET A 197 15.81 14.18 -17.07
C MET A 197 17.04 13.29 -17.28
N MET A 198 17.22 12.25 -16.45
CA MET A 198 18.33 11.31 -16.61
C MET A 198 18.20 10.49 -17.89
N ASN A 199 16.96 10.14 -18.27
CA ASN A 199 16.70 9.40 -19.49
C ASN A 199 16.94 10.24 -20.74
N SER A 200 16.52 11.51 -20.74
CA SER A 200 16.74 12.43 -21.87
C SER A 200 18.21 12.77 -22.07
N VAL A 201 18.97 12.96 -20.98
CA VAL A 201 20.41 13.26 -21.06
C VAL A 201 21.24 12.05 -21.53
N LYS A 202 20.82 10.83 -21.20
CA LYS A 202 21.57 9.59 -21.51
C LYS A 202 21.15 8.91 -22.81
N HIS A 203 20.69 9.66 -23.81
CA HIS A 203 20.22 9.14 -25.10
C HIS A 203 21.25 8.30 -25.92
N GLN A 204 22.44 8.01 -25.40
CA GLN A 204 23.54 7.34 -26.11
C GLN A 204 24.02 6.00 -25.53
N GLN A 205 23.48 5.50 -24.41
CA GLN A 205 23.83 4.14 -23.93
C GLN A 205 22.59 3.28 -23.74
N SER A 206 22.56 2.19 -24.49
CA SER A 206 21.52 1.17 -24.53
C SER A 206 21.02 0.80 -23.13
N ASN A 207 19.70 0.83 -22.97
CA ASN A 207 18.98 0.20 -21.87
C ASN A 207 19.31 0.79 -20.48
N ASN A 208 18.92 2.05 -20.24
CA ASN A 208 18.71 2.57 -18.88
C ASN A 208 17.67 1.69 -18.17
N GLN A 209 18.10 0.56 -17.61
CA GLN A 209 17.26 -0.27 -16.76
C GLN A 209 16.91 0.56 -15.53
N ILE A 210 15.72 1.16 -15.53
CA ILE A 210 15.13 1.73 -14.32
C ILE A 210 15.24 0.64 -13.25
N SER A 211 15.92 0.96 -12.14
CA SER A 211 16.12 0.00 -11.05
C SER A 211 14.77 -0.58 -10.62
N LYS A 212 14.74 -1.87 -10.27
CA LYS A 212 13.51 -2.54 -9.82
C LYS A 212 12.84 -1.71 -8.73
N ALA A 213 13.60 -1.21 -7.76
CA ALA A 213 13.09 -0.35 -6.68
C ALA A 213 12.37 0.92 -7.18
N ASN A 214 12.89 1.58 -8.23
CA ASN A 214 12.25 2.79 -8.79
C ASN A 214 10.96 2.43 -9.54
N ARG A 215 10.93 1.31 -10.27
CA ARG A 215 9.70 0.83 -10.93
C ARG A 215 8.63 0.47 -9.90
N LEU A 216 9.03 -0.20 -8.81
CA LEU A 216 8.14 -0.54 -7.71
C LEU A 216 7.62 0.71 -6.98
N ALA A 217 8.46 1.72 -6.74
CA ALA A 217 8.01 2.96 -6.10
C ALA A 217 7.01 3.76 -6.97
N LEU A 218 7.23 3.83 -8.28
CA LEU A 218 6.28 4.45 -9.21
C LEU A 218 4.96 3.66 -9.28
N LEU A 219 5.02 2.33 -9.26
CA LEU A 219 3.84 1.48 -9.18
C LEU A 219 3.05 1.75 -7.88
N ASP A 220 3.72 1.72 -6.73
CA ASP A 220 3.09 1.99 -5.42
C ASP A 220 2.41 3.35 -5.41
N THR A 221 3.11 4.40 -5.86
CA THR A 221 2.54 5.76 -6.01
C THR A 221 1.30 5.76 -6.88
N CYS A 222 1.35 5.11 -8.05
CA CYS A 222 0.20 5.04 -8.97
C CYS A 222 -0.99 4.35 -8.30
N THR A 223 -0.75 3.24 -7.60
CA THR A 223 -1.80 2.51 -6.89
C THR A 223 -2.38 3.31 -5.72
N VAL A 224 -1.55 4.00 -4.93
CA VAL A 224 -2.01 4.87 -3.84
C VAL A 224 -2.82 6.04 -4.39
N LEU A 225 -2.39 6.65 -5.49
CA LEU A 225 -3.12 7.74 -6.13
C LEU A 225 -4.50 7.31 -6.63
N LEU A 226 -4.58 6.20 -7.37
CA LEU A 226 -5.81 5.76 -8.01
C LEU A 226 -6.81 5.10 -7.05
N PHE A 227 -6.32 4.33 -6.07
CA PHE A 227 -7.17 3.49 -5.22
C PHE A 227 -7.35 4.00 -3.78
N ASP A 228 -6.59 5.02 -3.35
CA ASP A 228 -6.70 5.59 -2.01
C ASP A 228 -6.99 7.10 -2.06
N PHE A 229 -6.09 7.89 -2.65
CA PHE A 229 -6.22 9.35 -2.69
C PHE A 229 -7.39 9.82 -3.55
N LEU A 230 -7.50 9.35 -4.81
CA LEU A 230 -8.55 9.80 -5.73
C LEU A 230 -9.97 9.52 -5.19
N PRO A 231 -10.28 8.34 -4.65
CA PRO A 231 -11.59 8.10 -4.03
C PRO A 231 -11.87 9.01 -2.83
N ALA A 232 -10.88 9.25 -1.97
CA ALA A 232 -11.03 10.16 -0.83
C ALA A 232 -11.24 11.61 -1.27
N PHE A 233 -10.49 12.05 -2.28
CA PHE A 233 -10.60 13.38 -2.87
C PHE A 233 -11.97 13.59 -3.55
N CYS A 234 -12.44 12.62 -4.35
CA CYS A 234 -13.77 12.66 -4.96
C CYS A 234 -14.89 12.67 -3.91
N GLY A 235 -14.74 11.89 -2.83
CA GLY A 235 -15.64 11.90 -1.67
C GLY A 235 -15.76 13.27 -1.01
N HIS A 236 -14.65 14.01 -0.94
CA HIS A 236 -14.62 15.36 -0.39
C HIS A 236 -15.22 16.41 -1.35
N MET A 237 -14.91 16.32 -2.64
CA MET A 237 -15.35 17.29 -3.65
C MET A 237 -16.83 17.16 -4.02
N TRP A 238 -17.38 15.94 -4.00
CA TRP A 238 -18.77 15.66 -4.39
C TRP A 238 -19.56 14.93 -3.29
N PRO A 239 -19.75 15.54 -2.11
CA PRO A 239 -20.46 14.89 -1.00
C PRO A 239 -21.92 14.58 -1.31
N THR A 240 -22.53 15.28 -2.28
CA THR A 240 -23.94 15.12 -2.69
C THR A 240 -24.15 14.00 -3.69
N ALA A 241 -23.11 13.51 -4.37
CA ALA A 241 -23.27 12.40 -5.31
C ALA A 241 -23.52 11.11 -4.52
N PRO A 242 -24.54 10.29 -4.85
CA PRO A 242 -24.92 9.13 -4.05
C PRO A 242 -23.77 8.13 -3.87
N MET A 243 -22.93 7.96 -4.90
CA MET A 243 -21.73 7.10 -4.86
C MET A 243 -20.63 7.65 -3.94
N PHE A 244 -20.58 8.97 -3.74
CA PHE A 244 -19.60 9.69 -2.93
C PHE A 244 -20.18 10.25 -1.62
N SER A 245 -21.44 9.92 -1.31
CA SER A 245 -22.05 10.28 -0.04
C SER A 245 -21.32 9.62 1.12
N PHE A 246 -21.18 10.34 2.24
CA PHE A 246 -20.50 9.87 3.46
C PHE A 246 -20.93 8.46 3.91
N ASN A 247 -22.22 8.17 3.79
CA ASN A 247 -22.80 6.86 4.15
C ASN A 247 -22.34 5.73 3.23
N ASN A 248 -22.06 6.02 1.95
CA ASN A 248 -21.68 5.01 0.96
C ASN A 248 -20.16 4.95 0.71
N VAL A 249 -19.44 6.07 0.84
CA VAL A 249 -17.96 6.12 0.71
C VAL A 249 -17.29 5.19 1.69
N GLY A 250 -17.86 5.02 2.89
CA GLY A 250 -17.39 4.07 3.90
C GLY A 250 -17.40 2.61 3.43
N SER A 251 -18.28 2.24 2.50
CA SER A 251 -18.34 0.89 1.90
C SER A 251 -17.35 0.72 0.77
N TYR A 252 -17.22 1.74 -0.11
CA TYR A 252 -16.40 1.64 -1.31
C TYR A 252 -14.90 1.79 -1.02
N ASN A 253 -14.53 2.67 -0.10
CA ASN A 253 -13.12 3.00 0.16
C ASN A 253 -12.28 1.76 0.57
N PRO A 254 -12.72 0.90 1.51
CA PRO A 254 -12.00 -0.34 1.84
C PRO A 254 -11.84 -1.29 0.65
N VAL A 255 -12.90 -1.44 -0.16
CA VAL A 255 -12.90 -2.31 -1.36
C VAL A 255 -11.92 -1.80 -2.41
N LEU A 256 -11.94 -0.48 -2.71
CA LEU A 256 -11.02 0.12 -3.66
C LEU A 256 -9.56 -0.02 -3.19
N LYS A 257 -9.29 0.25 -1.92
CA LYS A 257 -7.96 0.09 -1.33
C LYS A 257 -7.43 -1.33 -1.51
N ILE A 258 -8.19 -2.35 -1.11
CA ILE A 258 -7.72 -3.73 -1.22
C ILE A 258 -7.59 -4.19 -2.68
N THR A 259 -8.44 -3.68 -3.57
CA THR A 259 -8.30 -3.92 -5.02
C THR A 259 -6.99 -3.36 -5.55
N GLY A 260 -6.63 -2.13 -5.14
CA GLY A 260 -5.32 -1.55 -5.44
C GLY A 260 -4.16 -2.38 -4.91
N CYS A 261 -4.28 -2.92 -3.70
CA CYS A 261 -3.28 -3.83 -3.11
C CYS A 261 -3.15 -5.13 -3.91
N ALA A 262 -4.25 -5.70 -4.40
CA ALA A 262 -4.23 -6.92 -5.19
C ALA A 262 -3.53 -6.71 -6.54
N ILE A 263 -3.79 -5.58 -7.20
CA ILE A 263 -3.11 -5.18 -8.44
C ILE A 263 -1.61 -4.97 -8.18
N GLU A 264 -1.27 -4.20 -7.14
CA GLU A 264 0.12 -3.96 -6.71
C GLU A 264 0.85 -5.29 -6.49
N SER A 265 0.29 -6.17 -5.66
CA SER A 265 0.86 -7.47 -5.31
C SER A 265 1.05 -8.38 -6.52
N THR A 266 0.10 -8.36 -7.46
CA THR A 266 0.17 -9.13 -8.71
C THR A 266 1.34 -8.66 -9.57
N VAL A 267 1.48 -7.35 -9.76
CA VAL A 267 2.57 -6.78 -10.57
C VAL A 267 3.93 -7.00 -9.89
N VAL A 268 4.02 -6.77 -8.59
CA VAL A 268 5.24 -6.99 -7.80
C VAL A 268 5.69 -8.44 -7.87
N THR A 269 4.76 -9.39 -7.70
CA THR A 269 5.05 -10.82 -7.81
C THR A 269 5.63 -11.16 -9.19
N ARG A 270 5.03 -10.63 -10.27
CA ARG A 270 5.55 -10.81 -11.64
C ARG A 270 6.95 -10.21 -11.82
N VAL A 271 7.20 -9.02 -11.30
CA VAL A 271 8.49 -8.32 -11.44
C VAL A 271 9.61 -8.98 -10.64
N LEU A 272 9.31 -9.49 -9.45
CA LEU A 272 10.31 -10.05 -8.54
C LEU A 272 10.56 -11.54 -8.74
N LEU A 273 9.52 -12.34 -9.00
CA LEU A 273 9.64 -13.80 -9.08
C LEU A 273 9.76 -14.34 -10.52
N PHE A 274 9.11 -13.71 -11.49
CA PHE A 274 9.00 -14.27 -12.86
C PHE A 274 9.99 -13.68 -13.88
N ARG A 275 10.97 -12.88 -13.46
CA ARG A 275 12.03 -12.36 -14.35
C ARG A 275 13.43 -12.77 -13.89
N THR A 276 13.83 -14.01 -14.19
CA THR A 276 15.18 -14.45 -14.64
C THR A 276 15.02 -15.93 -15.09
N PRO A 277 15.40 -16.37 -16.31
CA PRO A 277 16.63 -15.99 -17.01
C PRO A 277 16.47 -15.73 -18.53
N GLU A 278 16.57 -14.47 -18.96
CA GLU A 278 17.17 -14.16 -20.26
C GLU A 278 18.50 -13.50 -19.96
N ASN A 279 19.57 -14.27 -20.23
CA ASN A 279 21.02 -14.00 -20.17
C ASN A 279 21.82 -15.15 -19.54
N SER A 280 21.25 -16.36 -19.42
CA SER A 280 22.04 -17.61 -19.33
C SER A 280 22.33 -18.22 -20.71
N ALA A 281 22.34 -17.41 -21.77
CA ALA A 281 22.76 -17.80 -23.11
C ALA A 281 23.80 -16.83 -23.67
N SER A 282 24.84 -16.57 -22.89
CA SER A 282 26.12 -16.11 -23.42
C SER A 282 27.24 -16.58 -22.50
N THR A 283 27.34 -17.90 -22.31
CA THR A 283 28.65 -18.50 -22.03
C THR A 283 29.38 -18.50 -23.37
N PRO A 284 30.40 -17.63 -23.58
CA PRO A 284 31.07 -17.56 -24.86
C PRO A 284 31.87 -18.85 -25.07
N VAL A 285 31.82 -19.34 -26.31
CA VAL A 285 32.54 -20.51 -26.85
C VAL A 285 34.08 -20.36 -26.79
N PHE A 286 34.64 -19.37 -26.07
CA PHE A 286 36.05 -19.02 -26.14
C PHE A 286 37.00 -19.73 -25.16
N ALA A 287 36.55 -20.74 -24.42
CA ALA A 287 37.47 -21.55 -23.59
C ALA A 287 38.08 -22.76 -24.33
N LYS A 288 37.80 -22.96 -25.64
CA LYS A 288 38.32 -24.11 -26.40
C LYS A 288 39.60 -23.87 -27.21
N THR A 289 40.25 -22.71 -27.11
CA THR A 289 41.41 -22.40 -27.99
C THR A 289 42.73 -22.08 -27.29
N LEU A 290 42.91 -22.39 -26.00
CA LEU A 290 44.22 -22.21 -25.34
C LEU A 290 44.72 -23.44 -24.56
N LYS A 291 44.30 -24.66 -24.93
CA LYS A 291 44.85 -25.88 -24.33
C LYS A 291 45.84 -26.67 -25.20
N ASN A 292 46.16 -26.23 -26.41
CA ASN A 292 47.14 -26.93 -27.26
C ASN A 292 48.26 -26.02 -27.80
N SER A 293 48.63 -24.98 -27.06
CA SER A 293 49.84 -24.19 -27.33
C SER A 293 50.84 -24.29 -26.19
N GLU A 294 50.98 -25.49 -25.61
CA GLU A 294 52.07 -25.86 -24.69
C GLU A 294 52.38 -27.36 -24.87
N VAL A 295 52.96 -27.71 -26.02
CA VAL A 295 54.03 -28.74 -26.18
C VAL A 295 54.86 -28.33 -27.40
#